data_AF-K2RFQ5-F1
#
_entry.id   AF-K2RFQ5-F1
#
_cell.length_a   1.000
_cell.length_b   1.000
_cell.length_c   1.000
_cell.angle_alpha   90.00
_cell.angle_beta   90.00
_cell.angle_gamma   90.00
#
_symmetry.space_group_name_H-M   'P 1'
#
loop_
_entity.id
_entity.type
_entity.pdbx_description
1 polymer ?
#
loop_
_entity_poly.entity_id
_entity_poly.type
_entity_poly.pdbx_seq_one_letter_code
_entity_poly.pdbx_strand_id
1 'polypeptide(L)'
;MAPHATGAASAAGGPSSSPAQQVPPITVIASSRAVVSGRLTEATIVVSTITGKITSIFHSVLPPSDFPPGTPYVDHSPKILLPGLVDAHVHLNEPGRTEWEGFWTGTRAAAFGGVTTVVDMPLNAIPPTTTVANLNTKVEAAQGKCWVDVGFYGGIVPGNDQELKALVKAGVRGFKGFLIESGV
;
A
#
# COMPACT_ATOMS: atom_id res chain seq x y z
N MET A 1 -1.92 -0.21 9.13
CA MET A 1 -1.78 -0.74 7.76
C MET A 1 -2.62 -2.00 7.74
N ALA A 2 -3.73 -2.02 7.00
CA ALA A 2 -4.46 -3.25 6.78
C ALA A 2 -3.62 -4.12 5.83
N PRO A 3 -3.17 -5.32 6.24
CA PRO A 3 -2.37 -6.17 5.39
C PRO A 3 -3.20 -6.72 4.23
N HIS A 4 -2.57 -6.87 3.06
CA HIS A 4 -3.14 -7.62 1.94
C HIS A 4 -3.37 -9.08 2.38
N ALA A 5 -4.62 -9.54 2.29
CA ALA A 5 -4.99 -10.92 2.57
C ALA A 5 -4.60 -11.81 1.37
N THR A 6 -3.46 -12.49 1.48
CA THR A 6 -3.15 -13.65 0.63
C THR A 6 -3.44 -14.91 1.45
N GLY A 7 -4.65 -15.45 1.29
CA GLY A 7 -5.08 -16.67 1.98
C GLY A 7 -4.32 -17.91 1.49
N ALA A 8 -3.79 -18.69 2.43
CA ALA A 8 -3.17 -19.99 2.18
C ALA A 8 -4.25 -21.09 2.09
N ALA A 9 -4.20 -21.92 1.06
CA ALA A 9 -5.02 -23.13 0.92
C ALA A 9 -4.32 -24.34 1.58
N SER A 10 -5.11 -25.23 2.19
CA SER A 10 -4.68 -26.40 2.94
C SER A 10 -4.15 -27.54 2.07
N ALA A 11 -3.20 -28.31 2.62
CA ALA A 11 -2.53 -29.43 1.96
C ALA A 11 -3.27 -30.77 2.16
N ALA A 12 -3.35 -31.56 1.09
CA ALA A 12 -3.59 -33.00 1.14
C ALA A 12 -2.53 -33.70 0.26
N GLY A 13 -1.94 -34.79 0.78
CA GLY A 13 -0.71 -35.40 0.27
C GLY A 13 -0.86 -36.39 -0.89
N GLY A 14 0.26 -36.59 -1.61
CA GLY A 14 0.47 -37.56 -2.71
C GLY A 14 1.90 -37.42 -3.29
N PRO A 15 2.48 -38.45 -3.96
CA PRO A 15 3.87 -38.89 -3.75
C PRO A 15 4.99 -38.22 -4.57
N SER A 16 6.22 -38.48 -4.11
CA SER A 16 7.55 -38.04 -4.53
C SER A 16 7.72 -37.50 -5.96
N SER A 17 8.03 -36.21 -6.07
CA SER A 17 8.56 -35.55 -7.26
C SER A 17 10.06 -35.25 -7.10
N SER A 18 10.79 -35.26 -8.23
CA SER A 18 12.15 -34.69 -8.39
C SER A 18 12.30 -33.39 -7.60
N PRO A 19 13.50 -33.03 -7.08
CA PRO A 19 13.64 -31.83 -6.28
C PRO A 19 13.10 -30.65 -7.09
N ALA A 20 11.93 -30.16 -6.69
CA ALA A 20 11.30 -29.03 -7.33
C ALA A 20 12.34 -27.92 -7.29
N GLN A 21 12.75 -27.41 -8.46
CA GLN A 21 13.63 -26.26 -8.54
C GLN A 21 13.00 -25.16 -7.68
N GLN A 22 13.59 -24.95 -6.51
CA GLN A 22 13.02 -24.08 -5.50
C GLN A 22 13.16 -22.66 -6.05
N VAL A 23 12.02 -22.05 -6.41
CA VAL A 23 12.02 -20.68 -6.93
C VAL A 23 12.70 -19.79 -5.88
N PRO A 24 13.75 -19.05 -6.26
CA PRO A 24 14.44 -18.16 -5.34
C PRO A 24 13.45 -17.19 -4.67
N PRO A 25 13.60 -16.87 -3.37
CA PRO A 25 12.66 -16.02 -2.62
C PRO A 25 12.83 -14.52 -2.95
N ILE A 26 13.11 -14.22 -4.22
CA ILE A 26 13.35 -12.89 -4.76
C ILE A 26 12.68 -12.73 -6.13
N THR A 27 12.37 -11.49 -6.48
CA THR A 27 12.03 -11.05 -7.83
C THR A 27 12.90 -9.86 -8.19
N VAL A 28 13.21 -9.72 -9.48
CA VAL A 28 14.10 -8.68 -9.98
C VAL A 28 13.36 -7.82 -10.99
N ILE A 29 13.43 -6.52 -10.78
CA ILE A 29 12.85 -5.50 -11.67
C ILE A 29 13.98 -4.62 -12.14
N ALA A 30 14.15 -4.48 -13.45
CA ALA A 30 15.19 -3.64 -14.04
C ALA A 30 14.61 -2.62 -15.01
N SER A 31 15.36 -1.53 -15.22
CA SER A 31 15.14 -0.61 -16.33
C SER A 31 16.39 0.24 -16.57
N SER A 32 16.62 0.60 -17.82
CA SER A 32 17.56 1.66 -18.24
C SER A 32 17.15 3.05 -17.70
N ARG A 33 15.94 3.19 -17.15
CA ARG A 33 15.44 4.43 -16.56
C ARG A 33 14.72 4.13 -15.26
N ALA A 34 15.30 4.54 -14.14
CA ALA A 34 14.74 4.43 -12.81
C ALA A 34 15.05 5.69 -11.98
N VAL A 35 14.12 6.13 -11.15
CA VAL A 35 14.37 7.18 -10.17
C VAL A 35 14.78 6.55 -8.85
N VAL A 36 16.07 6.66 -8.52
CA VAL A 36 16.65 6.16 -7.27
C VAL A 36 17.27 7.34 -6.54
N SER A 37 16.88 7.53 -5.27
CA SER A 37 17.38 8.64 -4.43
C SER A 37 17.27 10.02 -5.10
N GLY A 38 16.16 10.25 -5.81
CA GLY A 38 15.87 11.52 -6.50
C GLY A 38 16.63 11.74 -7.81
N ARG A 39 17.35 10.73 -8.32
CA ARG A 39 18.12 10.83 -9.58
C ARG A 39 17.64 9.80 -10.60
N LEU A 40 17.60 10.21 -11.86
CA LEU A 40 17.37 9.29 -12.98
C LEU A 40 18.66 8.53 -13.28
N THR A 41 18.58 7.21 -13.27
CA THR A 41 19.71 6.29 -13.46
C THR A 41 19.22 4.97 -14.05
N GLU A 42 20.11 4.14 -14.57
CA GLU A 42 19.79 2.74 -14.82
C GLU A 42 19.70 2.01 -13.49
N ALA A 43 18.80 1.04 -13.36
CA ALA A 43 18.76 0.25 -12.15
C ALA A 43 18.29 -1.19 -12.35
N THR A 44 18.83 -2.05 -11.50
CA THR A 44 18.29 -3.37 -11.17
C THR A 44 17.92 -3.39 -9.69
N ILE A 45 16.65 -3.66 -9.39
CA ILE A 45 16.08 -3.66 -8.04
C ILE A 45 15.72 -5.10 -7.68
N VAL A 46 16.28 -5.60 -6.57
CA VAL A 46 15.98 -6.94 -6.05
C VAL A 46 14.99 -6.80 -4.90
N VAL A 47 13.88 -7.53 -4.98
CA VAL A 47 12.80 -7.50 -3.99
C VAL A 47 12.62 -8.89 -3.40
N SER A 48 12.56 -9.00 -2.08
CA SER A 48 12.22 -10.24 -1.39
C SER A 48 10.74 -10.56 -1.60
N THR A 49 10.43 -11.74 -2.13
CA THR A 49 9.03 -12.19 -2.30
C THR A 49 8.40 -12.65 -0.98
N ILE A 50 9.20 -12.82 0.08
CA ILE A 50 8.74 -13.15 1.43
C ILE A 50 8.32 -11.89 2.20
N THR A 51 9.10 -10.82 2.09
CA THR A 51 8.90 -9.60 2.90
C THR A 51 8.30 -8.43 2.13
N GLY A 52 8.30 -8.48 0.80
CA GLY A 52 7.92 -7.37 -0.07
C GLY A 52 8.92 -6.19 -0.06
N LYS A 53 10.06 -6.33 0.62
CA LYS A 53 11.06 -5.26 0.76
C LYS A 53 12.11 -5.34 -0.35
N ILE A 54 12.57 -4.17 -0.77
CA ILE A 54 13.79 -4.05 -1.59
C ILE A 54 14.97 -4.48 -0.72
N THR A 55 15.74 -5.45 -1.20
CA THR A 55 16.93 -5.97 -0.52
C THR A 55 18.23 -5.41 -1.10
N SER A 56 18.24 -5.10 -2.40
CA SER A 56 19.39 -4.53 -3.11
C SER A 56 18.96 -3.62 -4.25
N ILE A 57 19.77 -2.60 -4.54
CA ILE A 57 19.64 -1.74 -5.72
C ILE A 57 21.02 -1.62 -6.37
N PHE A 58 21.10 -1.86 -7.67
CA PHE A 58 22.28 -1.67 -8.50
C PHE A 58 22.06 -0.51 -9.47
N HIS A 59 23.08 0.32 -9.71
CA HIS A 59 23.02 1.47 -10.62
C HIS A 59 23.42 1.11 -12.06
N SER A 60 22.89 -0.01 -12.55
CA SER A 60 23.12 -0.59 -13.88
C SER A 60 22.05 -1.63 -14.14
N VAL A 61 21.79 -1.95 -15.41
CA VAL A 61 20.96 -3.11 -15.77
C VAL A 61 21.82 -4.38 -15.75
N LEU A 62 21.66 -5.21 -14.72
CA LEU A 62 22.33 -6.52 -14.61
C LEU A 62 21.59 -7.59 -15.42
N PRO A 63 22.29 -8.49 -16.13
CA PRO A 63 21.65 -9.55 -16.88
C PRO A 63 20.98 -10.59 -15.95
N PRO A 64 19.93 -11.30 -16.42
CA PRO A 64 19.27 -12.36 -15.64
C PRO A 64 20.21 -13.47 -15.13
N SER A 65 21.34 -13.68 -15.82
CA SER A 65 22.36 -14.68 -15.46
C SER A 65 23.08 -14.39 -14.14
N ASP A 66 23.02 -13.15 -13.65
CA ASP A 66 23.65 -12.74 -12.39
C ASP A 66 22.81 -13.17 -11.17
N PHE A 67 21.61 -13.72 -11.41
CA PHE A 67 20.68 -14.17 -10.38
C PHE A 67 20.51 -15.69 -10.41
N PRO A 68 20.11 -16.33 -9.30
CA PRO A 68 19.90 -17.77 -9.26
C PRO A 68 18.90 -18.23 -10.33
N PRO A 69 19.11 -19.40 -10.98
CA PRO A 69 18.21 -19.90 -12.01
C PRO A 69 16.75 -19.97 -11.54
N GLY A 70 15.83 -19.52 -12.39
CA GLY A 70 14.39 -19.48 -12.08
C GLY A 70 13.94 -18.24 -11.30
N THR A 71 14.83 -17.28 -11.02
CA THR A 71 14.44 -15.98 -10.46
C THR A 71 13.51 -15.23 -11.44
N PRO A 72 12.29 -14.81 -11.04
CA PRO A 72 11.48 -13.92 -11.83
C PRO A 72 12.23 -12.61 -12.11
N TYR A 73 12.39 -12.28 -13.39
CA TYR A 73 13.13 -11.11 -13.84
C TYR A 73 12.34 -10.40 -14.93
N VAL A 74 12.13 -9.09 -14.76
CA VAL A 74 11.49 -8.26 -15.78
C VAL A 74 12.30 -6.98 -16.00
N ASP A 75 12.74 -6.76 -17.25
CA ASP A 75 13.29 -5.49 -17.70
C ASP A 75 12.19 -4.65 -18.35
N HIS A 76 11.92 -3.48 -17.77
CA HIS A 76 10.91 -2.54 -18.24
C HIS A 76 11.46 -1.47 -19.16
N SER A 77 12.72 -1.53 -19.57
CA SER A 77 13.31 -0.59 -20.52
C SER A 77 12.44 -0.42 -21.77
N PRO A 78 12.26 0.82 -22.28
CA PRO A 78 12.80 2.09 -21.81
C PRO A 78 11.85 2.85 -20.85
N LYS A 79 10.92 2.18 -20.17
CA LYS A 79 9.98 2.84 -19.24
C LYS A 79 10.69 3.32 -17.98
N ILE A 80 10.20 4.40 -17.39
CA ILE A 80 10.73 4.90 -16.11
C ILE A 80 10.15 4.08 -14.96
N LEU A 81 11.02 3.47 -14.15
CA LEU A 81 10.66 2.93 -12.84
C LEU A 81 10.66 4.07 -11.81
N LEU A 82 9.54 4.24 -11.12
CA LEU A 82 9.37 5.24 -10.06
C LEU A 82 9.08 4.54 -8.74
N PRO A 83 9.47 5.13 -7.60
CA PRO A 83 8.84 4.81 -6.32
C PRO A 83 7.31 5.00 -6.46
N GLY A 84 6.54 4.09 -5.89
CA GLY A 84 5.08 4.23 -5.88
C GLY A 84 4.66 5.52 -5.17
N LEU A 85 3.67 6.21 -5.72
CA LEU A 85 3.25 7.50 -5.20
C LEU A 85 2.53 7.34 -3.85
N VAL A 86 2.69 8.35 -2.99
CA VAL A 86 1.98 8.46 -1.72
C VAL A 86 1.01 9.64 -1.81
N ASP A 87 -0.29 9.35 -1.89
CA ASP A 87 -1.32 10.37 -1.86
C ASP A 87 -1.78 10.59 -0.42
N ALA A 88 -1.39 11.74 0.14
CA ALA A 88 -1.67 12.09 1.52
C ALA A 88 -3.04 12.72 1.73
N HIS A 89 -3.91 12.80 0.72
CA HIS A 89 -5.21 13.47 0.84
C HIS A 89 -6.28 12.85 -0.08
N VAL A 90 -6.81 11.70 0.31
CA VAL A 90 -7.95 11.08 -0.38
C VAL A 90 -9.21 11.08 0.49
N HIS A 91 -10.36 10.94 -0.15
CA HIS A 91 -11.65 10.74 0.51
C HIS A 91 -12.33 9.50 -0.07
N LEU A 92 -12.21 8.37 0.63
CA LEU A 92 -12.81 7.10 0.21
C LEU A 92 -14.26 6.93 0.72
N ASN A 93 -14.69 7.78 1.66
CA ASN A 93 -16.08 7.97 2.09
C ASN A 93 -16.80 6.73 2.68
N GLU A 94 -16.07 5.63 2.87
CA GLU A 94 -16.59 4.40 3.47
C GLU A 94 -16.12 4.31 4.93
N PRO A 95 -17.00 3.93 5.88
CA PRO A 95 -18.41 3.55 5.72
C PRO A 95 -19.38 4.74 5.62
N GLY A 96 -20.64 4.44 5.30
CA GLY A 96 -21.76 5.37 5.40
C GLY A 96 -22.09 6.12 4.11
N ARG A 97 -21.10 6.58 3.34
CA ARG A 97 -21.26 7.15 2.00
C ARG A 97 -20.44 6.39 0.97
N THR A 98 -20.45 5.05 1.09
CA THR A 98 -19.65 4.15 0.27
C THR A 98 -19.96 4.29 -1.22
N GLU A 99 -21.19 4.65 -1.59
CA GLU A 99 -21.62 4.88 -2.97
C GLU A 99 -20.96 6.10 -3.64
N TRP A 100 -20.33 6.99 -2.87
CA TRP A 100 -19.55 8.10 -3.44
C TRP A 100 -18.21 7.62 -4.00
N GLU A 101 -17.60 6.61 -3.38
CA GLU A 101 -16.35 5.99 -3.83
C GLU A 101 -16.22 4.58 -3.23
N GLY A 102 -15.76 4.45 -1.99
CA GLY A 102 -15.50 3.18 -1.31
C GLY A 102 -14.05 2.70 -1.44
N PHE A 103 -13.61 1.86 -0.50
CA PHE A 103 -12.22 1.37 -0.48
C PHE A 103 -11.89 0.54 -1.72
N TRP A 104 -12.84 -0.28 -2.21
CA TRP A 104 -12.61 -1.17 -3.35
C TRP A 104 -12.30 -0.42 -4.64
N THR A 105 -13.12 0.55 -5.02
CA THR A 105 -12.94 1.29 -6.27
C THR A 105 -11.83 2.31 -6.14
N GLY A 106 -11.80 3.08 -5.06
CA GLY A 106 -10.82 4.15 -4.87
C GLY A 106 -9.39 3.64 -4.79
N THR A 107 -9.13 2.54 -4.06
CA THR A 107 -7.77 1.98 -3.99
C THR A 107 -7.35 1.31 -5.30
N ARG A 108 -8.29 0.77 -6.08
CA ARG A 108 -8.00 0.23 -7.41
C ARG A 108 -7.68 1.34 -8.42
N ALA A 109 -8.40 2.46 -8.35
CA ALA A 109 -8.08 3.66 -9.13
C ALA A 109 -6.70 4.21 -8.78
N ALA A 110 -6.37 4.25 -7.48
CA ALA A 110 -5.04 4.62 -7.00
C ALA A 110 -3.94 3.71 -7.59
N ALA A 111 -4.11 2.38 -7.51
CA ALA A 111 -3.17 1.42 -8.10
C ALA A 111 -2.98 1.63 -9.61
N PHE A 112 -4.07 1.86 -10.35
CA PHE A 112 -4.02 2.12 -11.79
C PHE A 112 -3.25 3.41 -12.12
N GLY A 113 -3.38 4.44 -11.27
CA GLY A 113 -2.65 5.71 -11.40
C GLY A 113 -1.19 5.67 -10.94
N GLY A 114 -0.69 4.54 -10.42
CA GLY A 114 0.66 4.43 -9.86
C GLY A 114 0.81 4.93 -8.42
N VAL A 115 -0.31 5.18 -7.72
CA VAL A 115 -0.34 5.44 -6.28
C VAL A 115 -0.34 4.10 -5.55
N THR A 116 0.64 3.88 -4.68
CA THR A 116 0.78 2.63 -3.91
C THR A 116 0.44 2.81 -2.44
N THR A 117 0.25 4.05 -1.99
CA THR A 117 -0.18 4.35 -0.63
C THR A 117 -1.11 5.56 -0.65
N VAL A 118 -2.24 5.45 0.04
CA VAL A 118 -3.17 6.55 0.27
C VAL A 118 -3.34 6.82 1.77
N VAL A 119 -3.62 8.06 2.14
CA VAL A 119 -4.01 8.42 3.51
C VAL A 119 -5.39 9.05 3.49
N ASP A 120 -6.37 8.30 3.99
CA ASP A 120 -7.78 8.64 3.90
C ASP A 120 -8.19 9.66 4.97
N MET A 121 -8.93 10.67 4.54
CA MET A 121 -9.38 11.79 5.36
C MET A 121 -10.45 11.38 6.38
N PRO A 122 -10.56 12.09 7.52
CA PRO A 122 -11.39 11.66 8.65
C PRO A 122 -12.86 12.05 8.52
N LEU A 123 -13.27 12.67 7.41
CA LEU A 123 -14.63 13.19 7.18
C LEU A 123 -15.28 12.50 5.98
N ASN A 124 -16.52 12.90 5.66
CA ASN A 124 -17.42 12.33 4.65
C ASN A 124 -17.90 10.90 4.94
N ALA A 125 -17.00 10.03 5.40
CA ALA A 125 -17.38 8.76 5.99
C ALA A 125 -18.24 9.00 7.25
N ILE A 126 -19.24 8.14 7.44
CA ILE A 126 -20.17 8.18 8.57
C ILE A 126 -20.01 6.88 9.37
N PRO A 127 -19.62 6.94 10.66
CA PRO A 127 -19.25 8.16 11.40
C PRO A 127 -17.87 8.73 10.99
N PRO A 128 -17.62 10.04 11.19
CA PRO A 128 -16.31 10.63 10.96
C PRO A 128 -15.27 10.06 11.95
N THR A 129 -14.01 10.00 11.54
CA THR A 129 -12.90 9.38 12.29
C THR A 129 -12.37 10.30 13.41
N THR A 130 -13.24 10.67 14.34
CA THR A 130 -12.95 11.60 15.46
C THR A 130 -12.74 10.90 16.80
N THR A 131 -12.94 9.58 16.86
CA THR A 131 -12.74 8.72 18.04
C THR A 131 -12.03 7.43 17.63
N VAL A 132 -11.44 6.71 18.59
CA VAL A 132 -10.83 5.38 18.32
C VAL A 132 -11.87 4.37 17.84
N ALA A 133 -13.09 4.42 18.36
CA ALA A 133 -14.17 3.53 17.92
C ALA A 133 -14.49 3.75 16.44
N ASN A 134 -14.62 5.01 16.01
CA ASN A 134 -14.91 5.34 14.61
C ASN A 134 -13.75 4.97 13.68
N LEU A 135 -12.50 5.08 14.15
CA LEU A 135 -11.33 4.57 13.43
C LEU A 135 -11.41 3.06 13.24
N ASN A 136 -11.72 2.29 14.30
CA ASN A 136 -11.85 0.84 14.21
C ASN A 136 -12.94 0.43 13.21
N THR A 137 -14.11 1.08 13.26
CA THR A 137 -15.19 0.87 12.29
C THR A 137 -14.73 1.12 10.85
N LYS A 138 -13.92 2.16 10.62
CA LYS A 138 -13.37 2.46 9.28
C LYS A 138 -12.31 1.44 8.84
N VAL A 139 -11.44 1.01 9.76
CA VAL A 139 -10.45 -0.04 9.51
C VAL A 139 -11.14 -1.35 9.15
N GLU A 140 -12.18 -1.74 9.87
CA GLU A 140 -13.00 -2.91 9.56
C GLU A 140 -13.64 -2.81 8.17
N ALA A 141 -14.20 -1.65 7.82
CA ALA A 141 -14.81 -1.44 6.51
C ALA A 141 -13.80 -1.58 5.35
N ALA A 142 -12.52 -1.27 5.58
CA ALA A 142 -11.44 -1.37 4.60
C ALA A 142 -10.90 -2.80 4.40
N GLN A 143 -11.13 -3.71 5.35
CA GLN A 143 -10.55 -5.06 5.31
C GLN A 143 -10.99 -5.83 4.06
N GLY A 144 -10.03 -6.45 3.37
CA GLY A 144 -10.29 -7.26 2.18
C GLY A 144 -10.67 -6.46 0.91
N LYS A 145 -10.68 -5.12 0.97
CA LYS A 145 -11.08 -4.27 -0.17
C LYS A 145 -9.94 -3.45 -0.78
N CYS A 146 -8.85 -3.27 -0.05
CA CYS A 146 -7.76 -2.38 -0.44
C CYS A 146 -6.80 -3.04 -1.45
N TRP A 147 -6.52 -2.34 -2.55
CA TRP A 147 -5.53 -2.72 -3.59
C TRP A 147 -4.16 -2.06 -3.41
N VAL A 148 -4.08 -1.07 -2.51
CA VAL A 148 -2.88 -0.33 -2.16
C VAL A 148 -2.82 -0.17 -0.64
N ASP A 149 -1.68 0.28 -0.12
CA ASP A 149 -1.56 0.56 1.31
C ASP A 149 -2.46 1.73 1.72
N VAL A 150 -3.12 1.61 2.88
CA VAL A 150 -4.02 2.63 3.40
C VAL A 150 -3.61 3.05 4.81
N GLY A 151 -3.42 4.36 4.98
CA GLY A 151 -3.36 5.06 6.27
C GLY A 151 -4.64 5.86 6.51
N PHE A 152 -4.83 6.31 7.75
CA PHE A 152 -6.01 7.09 8.16
C PHE A 152 -5.59 8.34 8.92
N TYR A 153 -6.26 9.44 8.67
CA TYR A 153 -6.22 10.62 9.54
C TYR A 153 -7.21 10.49 10.70
N GLY A 154 -6.90 11.16 11.81
CA GLY A 154 -7.88 11.50 12.85
C GLY A 154 -8.51 12.88 12.59
N GLY A 155 -9.77 13.04 12.96
CA GLY A 155 -10.48 14.33 12.89
C GLY A 155 -10.27 15.16 14.16
N ILE A 156 -10.07 16.47 13.99
CA ILE A 156 -10.17 17.45 15.09
C ILE A 156 -11.50 18.19 14.95
N VAL A 157 -12.33 18.13 16.00
CA VAL A 157 -13.61 18.83 16.10
C VAL A 157 -13.75 19.45 17.49
N PRO A 158 -14.61 20.47 17.69
CA PRO A 158 -14.88 20.99 19.02
C PRO A 158 -15.30 19.86 19.99
N GLY A 159 -14.62 19.78 21.14
CA GLY A 159 -14.96 18.85 22.23
C GLY A 159 -14.38 17.43 22.13
N ASN A 160 -13.54 17.10 21.12
CA ASN A 160 -12.92 15.76 21.02
C ASN A 160 -11.44 15.70 21.44
N ASP A 161 -10.94 16.69 22.19
CA ASP A 161 -9.54 16.78 22.61
C ASP A 161 -9.05 15.56 23.41
N GLN A 162 -9.96 14.93 24.17
CA GLN A 162 -9.65 13.72 24.96
C GLN A 162 -9.37 12.48 24.09
N GLU A 163 -9.81 12.47 22.83
CA GLU A 163 -9.61 11.34 21.89
C GLU A 163 -8.22 11.38 21.21
N LEU A 164 -7.59 12.55 21.12
CA LEU A 164 -6.44 12.75 20.24
C LEU A 164 -5.25 11.86 20.60
N LYS A 165 -4.93 11.74 21.89
CA LYS A 165 -3.82 10.87 22.35
C LYS A 165 -4.11 9.40 22.06
N ALA A 166 -5.37 8.98 22.19
CA ALA A 166 -5.77 7.60 21.93
C ALA A 166 -5.71 7.29 20.43
N LEU A 167 -6.12 8.23 19.57
CA LEU A 167 -5.99 8.12 18.12
C LEU A 167 -4.53 8.02 17.65
N VAL A 168 -3.61 8.79 18.24
CA VAL A 168 -2.16 8.65 17.97
C VAL A 168 -1.69 7.24 18.31
N LYS A 169 -2.05 6.72 19.49
CA LYS A 169 -1.68 5.35 19.91
C LYS A 169 -2.30 4.28 19.00
N ALA A 170 -3.49 4.53 18.46
CA ALA A 170 -4.15 3.65 17.50
C ALA A 170 -3.54 3.71 16.08
N GLY A 171 -2.65 4.67 15.82
CA GLY A 171 -1.82 4.70 14.61
C GLY A 171 -2.33 5.58 13.48
N VAL A 172 -3.16 6.59 13.76
CA VAL A 172 -3.47 7.63 12.75
C VAL A 172 -2.20 8.31 12.26
N ARG A 173 -2.18 8.75 11.00
CA ARG A 173 -0.99 9.33 10.35
C ARG A 173 -0.85 10.84 10.58
N GLY A 174 -1.91 11.45 11.08
CA GLY A 174 -1.96 12.86 11.42
C GLY A 174 -3.38 13.22 11.82
N PHE A 175 -3.61 14.53 11.98
CA PHE A 175 -4.93 15.06 12.25
C PHE A 175 -5.33 16.10 11.22
N LYS A 176 -6.63 16.18 10.97
CA LYS A 176 -7.21 17.17 10.08
C LYS A 176 -8.42 17.81 10.73
N GLY A 177 -8.44 19.14 10.76
CA GLY A 177 -9.56 19.96 11.21
C GLY A 177 -9.97 20.96 10.12
N PHE A 178 -11.20 21.46 10.16
CA PHE A 178 -11.57 22.61 9.35
C PHE A 178 -11.50 23.89 10.18
N LEU A 179 -11.12 24.99 9.55
CA LEU A 179 -11.14 26.33 10.14
C LEU A 179 -12.38 27.14 9.70
N ILE A 180 -13.17 26.57 8.79
CA ILE A 180 -14.45 27.09 8.29
C ILE A 180 -15.43 25.92 8.22
N GLU A 181 -16.71 26.22 8.02
CA GLU A 181 -17.70 25.15 7.83
C GLU A 181 -17.37 24.32 6.58
N SER A 182 -17.42 23.00 6.73
CA SER A 182 -17.00 22.07 5.67
C SER A 182 -18.04 21.79 4.61
N GLY A 183 -19.29 22.21 4.86
CA GLY A 183 -20.43 21.85 4.02
C GLY A 183 -20.81 20.37 4.13
N VAL A 184 -20.30 19.68 5.16
CA VAL A 184 -20.55 18.27 5.46
C VAL A 184 -20.94 18.11 6.90
#